data_AF-A0A1H3FBL0-F1
#
_entry.id   AF-A0A1H3FBL0-F1
#
_cell.length_a   1.000
_cell.length_b   1.000
_cell.length_c   1.000
_cell.angle_alpha   90.00
_cell.angle_beta   90.00
_cell.angle_gamma   90.00
#
_symmetry.space_group_name_H-M   'P 1'
#
loop_
_entity.id
_entity.type
_entity.pdbx_description
1 polymer ?
#
loop_
_entity_poly.entity_id
_entity_poly.type
_entity_poly.pdbx_seq_one_letter_code
_entity_poly.pdbx_strand_id
1 'polypeptide(L)'
;TTIVYRRSEVELPARVEEVHHAKEEGIEFHLLTNPKEILVGEDGWVTGLRCVKMELGEPDDSGRRRPVEIPCSEYDIDVDTVIMSLGTSPNPLISSTTEGLEINRWQCIVAEEGTGKTSREGIYAGGDAVSGAATVILAMGAGKEAAAAIDTYLKAPHII
;
A
#
# COMPACT_ATOMS: atom_id res chain seq x y z
N THR A 1 14.82 17.55 -2.60
CA THR A 1 13.69 16.60 -2.53
C THR A 1 13.61 16.07 -1.13
N THR A 2 12.41 16.03 -0.57
CA THR A 2 12.21 15.71 0.85
C THR A 2 11.22 14.57 1.00
N ILE A 3 11.53 13.61 1.86
CA ILE A 3 10.65 12.51 2.23
C ILE A 3 10.15 12.74 3.64
N VAL A 4 8.83 12.85 3.79
CA VAL A 4 8.17 12.92 5.10
C VAL A 4 7.65 11.53 5.47
N TYR A 5 8.15 10.98 6.57
CA TYR A 5 7.76 9.64 7.03
C TYR A 5 7.40 9.64 8.51
N ARG A 6 6.22 9.10 8.82
CA ARG A 6 5.65 9.12 10.18
C ARG A 6 6.35 8.21 11.20
N ARG A 7 7.24 7.31 10.77
CA ARG A 7 8.00 6.39 11.66
C ARG A 7 9.51 6.61 11.54
N SER A 8 10.31 5.78 12.20
CA SER A 8 11.77 5.87 12.08
C SER A 8 12.29 5.11 10.86
N GLU A 9 13.59 5.24 10.61
CA GLU A 9 14.28 4.56 9.53
C GLU A 9 14.17 3.03 9.61
N VAL A 10 14.13 2.47 10.83
CA VAL A 10 14.01 1.02 11.05
C VAL A 10 12.67 0.48 10.55
N GLU A 11 11.61 1.29 10.59
CA GLU A 11 10.30 0.89 10.10
C GLU A 11 10.06 1.26 8.63
N LEU A 12 11.06 1.77 7.89
CA LEU A 12 10.91 2.05 6.47
C LEU A 12 10.66 0.73 5.70
N PRO A 13 9.57 0.64 4.90
CA PRO A 13 9.29 -0.55 4.12
C PRO A 13 10.12 -0.62 2.82
N ALA A 14 10.84 0.44 2.48
CA ALA A 14 11.67 0.50 1.28
C ALA A 14 12.90 -0.43 1.41
N ARG A 15 13.44 -0.85 0.27
CA ARG A 15 14.67 -1.64 0.24
C ARG A 15 15.83 -0.81 0.78
N VAL A 16 16.66 -1.42 1.62
CA VAL A 16 17.79 -0.74 2.28
C VAL A 16 18.75 -0.09 1.27
N GLU A 17 19.01 -0.79 0.16
CA GLU A 17 19.85 -0.29 -0.94
C GLU A 17 19.28 1.00 -1.55
N GLU A 18 17.97 1.06 -1.77
CA GLU A 18 17.30 2.25 -2.33
C GLU A 18 17.31 3.43 -1.35
N VAL A 19 17.18 3.15 -0.04
CA VAL A 19 17.30 4.18 1.00
C VAL A 19 18.73 4.73 1.04
N HIS A 20 19.74 3.88 0.85
CA HIS A 20 21.14 4.30 0.80
C HIS A 20 21.41 5.21 -0.41
N HIS A 21 21.01 4.77 -1.61
CA HIS A 21 21.18 5.56 -2.83
C HIS A 21 20.44 6.92 -2.72
N ALA A 22 19.21 6.93 -2.21
CA ALA A 22 18.46 8.17 -1.97
C ALA A 22 19.21 9.16 -1.07
N LYS A 23 19.89 8.67 -0.02
CA LYS A 23 20.72 9.51 0.85
C LYS A 23 21.97 10.01 0.14
N GLU A 24 22.62 9.18 -0.67
CA GLU A 24 23.80 9.57 -1.47
C GLU A 24 23.45 10.62 -2.54
N GLU A 25 22.23 10.57 -3.08
CA GLU A 25 21.68 11.56 -4.01
C GLU A 25 21.27 12.88 -3.33
N GLY A 26 21.34 12.95 -1.99
CA GLY A 26 21.02 14.16 -1.22
C GLY A 26 19.53 14.34 -0.93
N ILE A 27 18.74 13.26 -0.93
CA ILE A 27 17.33 13.31 -0.49
C ILE A 27 17.28 13.50 1.03
N GLU A 28 16.52 14.49 1.47
CA GLU A 28 16.34 14.81 2.88
C GLU A 28 15.20 13.98 3.50
N PHE A 29 15.46 13.29 4.61
CA PHE A 29 14.47 12.45 5.29
C PHE A 29 13.97 13.13 6.57
N HIS A 30 12.71 13.57 6.57
CA HIS A 30 11.97 13.99 7.75
C HIS A 30 11.26 12.76 8.36
N LEU A 31 12.04 11.98 9.10
CA LEU A 31 11.53 10.84 9.87
C LEU A 31 10.71 11.34 11.08
N LEU A 32 9.90 10.45 11.66
CA LEU A 32 9.02 10.78 12.78
C LEU A 32 8.22 12.06 12.54
N THR A 33 7.73 12.23 11.31
CA THR A 33 7.00 13.42 10.88
C THR A 33 5.77 13.01 10.10
N ASN A 34 4.61 13.57 10.44
CA ASN A 34 3.36 13.29 9.75
C ASN A 34 2.75 14.57 9.15
N PRO A 35 2.38 14.60 7.86
CA PRO A 35 1.67 15.73 7.28
C PRO A 35 0.29 15.92 7.92
N LYS A 36 -0.09 17.17 8.19
CA LYS A 36 -1.41 17.57 8.72
C LYS A 36 -2.21 18.36 7.70
N GLU A 37 -1.55 19.24 6.93
CA GLU A 37 -2.21 20.17 6.02
C GLU A 37 -1.27 20.54 4.87
N ILE A 38 -1.79 20.59 3.64
CA ILE A 38 -1.08 21.15 2.49
C ILE A 38 -1.42 22.64 2.45
N LEU A 39 -0.40 23.48 2.52
CA LEU A 39 -0.55 24.94 2.49
C LEU A 39 -0.63 25.40 1.03
N VAL A 40 -1.58 26.28 0.74
CA VAL A 40 -1.90 26.72 -0.62
C VAL A 40 -1.94 28.25 -0.67
N GLY A 41 -1.32 28.82 -1.69
CA GLY A 41 -1.33 30.25 -1.96
C GLY A 41 -2.65 30.75 -2.55
N GLU A 42 -2.77 32.06 -2.73
CA GLU A 42 -3.97 32.69 -3.31
C GLU A 42 -4.25 32.25 -4.75
N ASP A 43 -3.22 31.81 -5.46
CA ASP A 43 -3.26 31.31 -6.84
C ASP A 43 -3.64 29.81 -6.95
N GLY A 44 -3.85 29.14 -5.81
CA GLY A 44 -4.20 27.73 -5.74
C GLY A 44 -3.01 26.78 -5.84
N TRP A 45 -1.77 27.28 -5.84
CA TRP A 45 -0.56 26.46 -5.87
C TRP A 45 -0.07 26.12 -4.47
N VAL A 46 0.59 24.97 -4.34
CA VAL A 46 1.18 24.55 -3.07
C VAL A 46 2.32 25.49 -2.71
N THR A 47 2.33 25.96 -1.46
CA THR A 47 3.38 26.83 -0.92
C THR A 47 4.06 26.22 0.30
N GLY A 48 3.61 25.05 0.75
CA GLY A 48 4.23 24.35 1.87
C GLY A 48 3.42 23.17 2.36
N LEU A 49 4.00 22.49 3.35
CA LEU A 49 3.41 21.34 4.01
C LEU A 49 3.51 21.52 5.52
N ARG A 50 2.37 21.63 6.19
CA ARG A 50 2.32 21.63 7.65
C ARG A 50 2.42 20.20 8.16
N CYS A 51 3.39 19.98 9.03
CA CYS A 51 3.74 18.69 9.59
C CYS A 51 3.67 18.75 11.12
N VAL A 52 3.52 17.58 11.74
CA VAL A 52 3.64 17.39 13.19
C VAL A 52 4.73 16.36 13.47
N LYS A 53 5.47 16.53 14.58
CA LYS A 53 6.44 15.51 15.01
C LYS A 53 5.72 14.34 15.65
N MET A 54 6.30 13.16 15.46
CA MET A 54 5.81 11.90 15.98
C MET A 54 6.81 11.33 16.98
N GLU A 55 6.32 10.52 17.91
CA GLU A 55 7.12 9.60 18.70
C GLU A 55 6.67 8.17 18.46
N LEU A 56 7.55 7.21 18.73
CA LEU A 56 7.22 5.80 18.57
C LEU A 56 6.62 5.26 19.87
N GLY A 57 5.38 4.80 19.82
CA GLY A 57 4.74 4.02 20.87
C GLY A 57 5.07 2.53 20.77
N GLU A 58 4.13 1.73 21.25
CA GLU A 58 4.21 0.27 21.22
C GLU A 58 4.11 -0.30 19.79
N PRO A 59 4.66 -1.50 19.53
CA PRO A 59 4.49 -2.21 18.28
C PRO A 59 3.01 -2.44 17.91
N ASP A 60 2.70 -2.31 16.62
CA ASP A 60 1.42 -2.74 16.03
C ASP A 60 1.44 -4.23 15.67
N ASP A 61 0.32 -4.74 15.16
CA ASP A 61 0.13 -6.14 14.75
C ASP A 61 1.09 -6.56 13.61
N SER A 62 1.71 -5.59 12.90
CA SER A 62 2.75 -5.83 11.89
C SER A 62 4.16 -5.86 12.49
N GLY A 63 4.29 -5.72 13.81
CA GLY A 63 5.56 -5.65 14.53
C GLY A 63 6.23 -4.26 14.48
N ARG A 64 5.63 -3.28 13.81
CA ARG A 64 6.21 -1.95 13.64
C ARG A 64 5.68 -1.00 14.71
N ARG A 65 6.53 -0.15 15.27
CA ARG A 65 6.12 0.80 16.31
C ARG A 65 5.08 1.80 15.78
N ARG A 66 4.02 2.01 16.56
CA ARG A 66 2.94 2.94 16.21
C ARG A 66 3.44 4.39 16.37
N PRO A 67 3.22 5.26 15.37
CA PRO A 67 3.55 6.67 15.51
C PRO A 67 2.45 7.38 16.32
N VAL A 68 2.84 8.18 17.31
CA VAL A 68 1.98 8.99 18.16
C VAL A 68 2.35 10.45 17.98
N GLU A 69 1.37 11.34 17.78
CA GLU A 69 1.63 12.77 17.59
C GLU A 69 2.18 13.39 18.89
N ILE A 70 3.26 14.16 18.78
CA ILE A 70 3.74 15.00 19.88
C ILE A 70 2.91 16.30 19.85
N PRO A 71 2.12 16.61 20.90
CA PRO A 71 1.30 17.81 20.92
C PRO A 71 2.13 19.09 20.78
N CYS A 72 1.59 20.11 20.11
CA CYS A 72 2.22 21.42 19.93
C CYS A 72 3.61 21.36 19.27
N SER A 73 3.83 20.38 18.38
CA SER A 73 5.09 20.18 17.67
C SER A 73 5.00 20.49 16.17
N GLU A 74 3.94 21.19 15.78
CA GLU A 74 3.68 21.54 14.39
C GLU A 74 4.74 22.48 13.83
N TYR A 75 5.11 22.24 12.58
CA TYR A 75 6.03 23.08 11.83
C TYR A 75 5.73 22.97 10.34
N ASP A 76 6.06 24.02 9.60
CA ASP A 76 5.83 24.09 8.16
C ASP A 76 7.14 23.79 7.42
N ILE A 77 7.04 23.01 6.34
CA ILE A 77 8.12 22.74 5.40
C ILE A 77 7.80 23.49 4.10
N ASP A 78 8.71 24.33 3.64
CA ASP A 78 8.56 25.06 2.39
C ASP A 78 8.76 24.11 1.19
N VAL A 79 7.69 23.91 0.42
CA VAL A 79 7.65 23.02 -0.74
C VAL A 79 6.64 23.56 -1.76
N ASP A 80 6.92 23.34 -3.04
CA ASP A 80 6.05 23.72 -4.16
C ASP A 80 5.23 22.54 -4.72
N THR A 81 5.59 21.31 -4.35
CA THR A 81 5.05 20.07 -4.92
C THR A 81 4.92 19.00 -3.83
N VAL A 82 3.75 18.37 -3.74
CA VAL A 82 3.48 17.26 -2.81
C VAL A 82 3.07 16.02 -3.58
N ILE A 83 3.80 14.92 -3.38
CA ILE A 83 3.49 13.60 -3.96
C ILE A 83 3.07 12.68 -2.83
N MET A 84 1.81 12.24 -2.82
CA MET A 84 1.28 11.35 -1.79
C MET A 84 1.56 9.87 -2.14
N SER A 85 2.51 9.26 -1.43
CA SER A 85 2.90 7.85 -1.60
C SER A 85 2.46 6.98 -0.41
N LEU A 86 1.17 6.99 -0.08
CA LEU A 86 0.60 6.34 1.13
C LEU A 86 0.24 4.85 0.94
N GLY A 87 0.47 4.31 -0.26
CA GLY A 87 0.05 2.98 -0.67
C GLY A 87 -1.22 3.00 -1.54
N THR A 88 -1.58 1.85 -2.08
CA THR A 88 -2.74 1.67 -2.95
C THR A 88 -3.70 0.66 -2.34
N SER A 89 -4.98 0.76 -2.70
CA SER A 89 -6.01 -0.21 -2.35
C SER A 89 -6.66 -0.78 -3.62
N PRO A 90 -7.24 -1.99 -3.56
CA PRO A 90 -7.98 -2.56 -4.68
C PRO A 90 -9.14 -1.66 -5.14
N ASN A 91 -9.46 -1.72 -6.43
CA ASN A 91 -10.54 -0.93 -7.02
C ASN A 91 -11.91 -1.49 -6.61
N PRO A 92 -12.77 -0.69 -5.93
CA PRO A 92 -14.08 -1.15 -5.44
C PRO A 92 -15.10 -1.44 -6.55
N LEU A 93 -14.84 -1.03 -7.80
CA LEU A 93 -15.73 -1.32 -8.91
C LEU A 93 -15.83 -2.83 -9.18
N ILE A 94 -14.72 -3.57 -9.09
CA ILE A 94 -14.71 -5.00 -9.40
C ILE A 94 -15.65 -5.77 -8.47
N SER A 95 -15.60 -5.50 -7.17
CA SER A 95 -16.45 -6.15 -6.18
C SER A 95 -17.91 -5.70 -6.25
N SER A 96 -18.16 -4.43 -6.56
CA SER A 96 -19.53 -3.89 -6.66
C SER A 96 -20.27 -4.31 -7.94
N THR A 97 -19.57 -4.56 -9.04
CA THR A 97 -20.19 -4.96 -10.32
C THR A 97 -20.20 -6.47 -10.55
N THR A 98 -19.50 -7.25 -9.72
CA THR A 98 -19.36 -8.70 -9.88
C THR A 98 -20.11 -9.43 -8.78
N GLU A 99 -21.38 -9.71 -9.01
CA GLU A 99 -22.20 -10.49 -8.09
C GLU A 99 -21.55 -11.85 -7.79
N GLY A 100 -21.62 -12.26 -6.52
CA GLY A 100 -21.03 -13.52 -6.01
C GLY A 100 -19.53 -13.46 -5.72
N LEU A 101 -18.88 -12.30 -5.86
CA LEU A 101 -17.45 -12.14 -5.54
C LEU A 101 -17.25 -11.59 -4.13
N GLU A 102 -16.75 -12.44 -3.24
CA GLU A 102 -16.44 -12.06 -1.86
C GLU A 102 -15.15 -11.25 -1.76
N ILE A 103 -15.16 -10.26 -0.86
CA ILE A 103 -14.02 -9.42 -0.52
C ILE A 103 -13.82 -9.40 0.98
N ASN A 104 -12.57 -9.17 1.41
CA ASN A 104 -12.25 -8.96 2.81
C ASN A 104 -12.43 -7.49 3.24
N ARG A 105 -12.18 -7.20 4.52
CA ARG A 105 -12.31 -5.84 5.08
C ARG A 105 -11.38 -4.80 4.43
N TRP A 106 -10.35 -5.22 3.72
CA TRP A 106 -9.40 -4.37 2.99
C TRP A 106 -9.72 -4.25 1.50
N GLN A 107 -10.91 -4.69 1.07
CA GLN A 107 -11.36 -4.70 -0.33
C GLN A 107 -10.57 -5.65 -1.26
N CYS A 108 -9.71 -6.52 -0.71
CA CYS A 108 -9.06 -7.55 -1.52
C CYS A 108 -10.02 -8.71 -1.77
N ILE A 109 -9.91 -9.32 -2.96
CA ILE A 109 -10.70 -10.48 -3.37
C ILE A 109 -10.33 -11.67 -2.48
N VAL A 110 -11.33 -12.36 -1.96
CA VAL A 110 -11.12 -13.63 -1.25
C VAL A 110 -10.87 -14.72 -2.28
N ALA A 111 -9.69 -15.32 -2.22
CA ALA A 111 -9.29 -16.42 -3.08
C ALA A 111 -8.59 -17.53 -2.29
N GLU A 112 -8.79 -18.78 -2.72
CA GLU A 112 -8.17 -19.96 -2.12
C GLU A 112 -6.66 -19.99 -2.41
N GLU A 113 -5.85 -20.21 -1.37
CA GLU A 113 -4.39 -20.33 -1.48
C GLU A 113 -4.00 -21.56 -2.31
N GLY A 114 -3.03 -21.41 -3.22
CA GLY A 114 -2.56 -22.49 -4.09
C GLY A 114 -3.41 -22.76 -5.33
N THR A 115 -4.64 -22.23 -5.42
CA THR A 115 -5.51 -22.37 -6.61
C THR A 115 -5.99 -21.04 -7.17
N GLY A 116 -6.07 -19.99 -6.35
CA GLY A 116 -6.63 -18.69 -6.73
C GLY A 116 -8.14 -18.69 -6.95
N LYS A 117 -8.87 -19.77 -6.61
CA LYS A 117 -10.32 -19.84 -6.79
C LYS A 117 -11.04 -18.84 -5.92
N THR A 118 -11.96 -18.08 -6.51
CA THR A 118 -12.81 -17.15 -5.77
C THR A 118 -14.13 -17.82 -5.36
N SER A 119 -14.96 -17.10 -4.59
CA SER A 119 -16.32 -17.53 -4.26
C SER A 119 -17.26 -17.61 -5.46
N ARG A 120 -16.88 -17.03 -6.61
CA ARG A 120 -17.64 -17.17 -7.86
C ARG A 120 -17.02 -18.23 -8.76
N GLU A 121 -17.85 -19.18 -9.16
CA GLU A 121 -17.43 -20.27 -10.05
C GLU A 121 -16.86 -19.73 -11.38
N GLY A 122 -15.76 -20.34 -11.83
CA GLY A 122 -15.06 -19.96 -13.05
C GLY A 122 -14.22 -18.68 -12.93
N ILE A 123 -14.23 -18.00 -11.78
CA ILE A 123 -13.43 -16.79 -11.53
C ILE A 123 -12.29 -17.09 -10.57
N TYR A 124 -11.11 -16.62 -10.95
CA TYR A 124 -9.86 -16.78 -10.22
C TYR A 124 -9.22 -15.41 -9.98
N ALA A 125 -8.46 -15.29 -8.90
CA ALA A 125 -7.73 -14.08 -8.54
C ALA A 125 -6.36 -14.41 -7.94
N GLY A 126 -5.41 -13.49 -8.09
CA GLY A 126 -4.06 -13.64 -7.56
C GLY A 126 -3.31 -12.30 -7.49
N GLY A 127 -2.14 -12.32 -6.86
CA GLY A 127 -1.31 -11.13 -6.64
C GLY A 127 -1.97 -10.10 -5.72
N ASP A 128 -1.64 -8.83 -5.94
CA ASP A 128 -2.05 -7.72 -5.05
C ASP A 128 -3.57 -7.55 -4.93
N ALA A 129 -4.34 -8.05 -5.90
CA ALA A 129 -5.80 -8.08 -5.81
C ALA A 129 -6.32 -8.95 -4.66
N VAL A 130 -5.53 -9.95 -4.21
CA VAL A 130 -5.86 -10.89 -3.13
C VAL A 130 -5.06 -10.56 -1.87
N SER A 131 -3.75 -10.35 -1.98
CA SER A 131 -2.86 -10.13 -0.83
C SER A 131 -2.83 -8.68 -0.34
N GLY A 132 -3.30 -7.72 -1.14
CA GLY A 132 -2.89 -6.32 -1.00
C GLY A 132 -1.44 -6.11 -1.46
N ALA A 133 -0.93 -4.88 -1.31
CA ALA A 133 0.39 -4.48 -1.80
C ALA A 133 1.48 -5.49 -1.37
N ALA A 134 2.02 -6.22 -2.36
CA ALA A 134 2.99 -7.29 -2.14
C ALA A 134 4.20 -7.12 -3.09
N THR A 135 4.86 -8.22 -3.43
CA THR A 135 6.02 -8.22 -4.31
C THR A 135 5.72 -8.88 -5.64
N VAL A 136 6.45 -8.48 -6.68
CA VAL A 136 6.32 -9.02 -8.04
C VAL A 136 6.44 -10.55 -8.07
N ILE A 137 7.31 -11.14 -7.23
CA ILE A 137 7.51 -12.60 -7.20
C ILE A 137 6.29 -13.34 -6.67
N LEU A 138 5.61 -12.79 -5.66
CA LEU A 138 4.38 -13.37 -5.11
C LEU A 138 3.23 -13.27 -6.12
N ALA A 139 3.10 -12.13 -6.80
CA ALA A 139 2.11 -11.97 -7.86
C ALA A 139 2.34 -12.96 -9.03
N MET A 140 3.60 -13.17 -9.43
CA MET A 140 3.95 -14.17 -10.44
C MET A 140 3.61 -15.59 -10.00
N GLY A 141 3.93 -15.94 -8.75
CA GLY A 141 3.59 -17.24 -8.16
C GLY A 141 2.09 -17.51 -8.18
N ALA A 142 1.30 -16.59 -7.65
CA ALA A 142 -0.16 -16.67 -7.65
C ALA A 142 -0.74 -16.78 -9.07
N GLY A 143 -0.15 -16.08 -10.04
CA GLY A 143 -0.54 -16.20 -11.44
C GLY A 143 -0.32 -17.60 -12.03
N LYS A 144 0.79 -18.26 -11.68
CA LYS A 144 1.07 -19.64 -12.11
C LYS A 144 0.12 -20.66 -11.48
N GLU A 145 -0.17 -20.50 -10.20
CA GLU A 145 -1.11 -21.34 -9.47
C GLU A 145 -2.53 -21.23 -10.06
N ALA A 146 -3.01 -20.00 -10.25
CA ALA A 146 -4.30 -19.74 -10.87
C ALA A 146 -4.38 -20.30 -12.29
N ALA A 147 -3.32 -20.16 -13.10
CA ALA A 147 -3.30 -20.72 -14.45
C ALA A 147 -3.40 -22.25 -14.46
N ALA A 148 -2.71 -22.94 -13.56
CA ALA A 148 -2.80 -24.40 -13.43
C ALA A 148 -4.20 -24.86 -12.97
N ALA A 149 -4.82 -24.10 -12.06
CA ALA A 149 -6.18 -24.38 -11.59
C ALA A 149 -7.23 -24.13 -12.68
N ILE A 150 -7.09 -23.06 -13.46
CA ILE A 150 -7.94 -22.76 -14.62
C ILE A 150 -7.82 -23.87 -15.67
N ASP A 151 -6.59 -24.30 -16.02
CA ASP A 151 -6.37 -25.39 -16.97
C ASP A 151 -7.03 -26.69 -16.51
N THR A 152 -6.91 -27.02 -15.21
CA THR A 152 -7.57 -28.18 -14.61
C THR A 152 -9.09 -28.06 -14.68
N TYR A 153 -9.64 -26.88 -14.39
CA TYR A 153 -11.08 -26.61 -14.44
C TYR A 153 -11.63 -26.79 -15.86
N LEU A 154 -10.99 -26.19 -16.86
CA LEU A 154 -11.44 -26.25 -18.26
C LEU A 154 -11.33 -27.65 -18.89
N LYS A 155 -10.42 -28.48 -18.40
CA LYS A 155 -10.28 -29.88 -18.84
C LYS A 155 -11.26 -30.83 -18.17
N ALA A 156 -11.88 -30.41 -17.07
CA ALA A 156 -12.90 -31.22 -16.41
C ALA A 156 -14.14 -31.33 -17.32
N PRO A 157 -14.83 -32.48 -17.35
CA PRO A 157 -16.08 -32.60 -18.09
C PRO A 157 -17.14 -31.70 -17.44
N HIS A 158 -17.43 -30.57 -18.08
CA HIS A 158 -18.56 -29.74 -17.71
C HIS A 158 -19.84 -30.37 -18.27
N ILE A 159 -20.74 -30.80 -17.39
CA ILE A 159 -22.10 -31.21 -17.80
C ILE A 159 -22.82 -29.91 -18.19
N ILE A 160 -23.02 -29.75 -19.50
CA ILE A 160 -23.83 -28.67 -20.09
C ILE A 160 -25.31 -29.01 -19.91
#